data_AF-X5XUR0-F1
#
_entry.id   AF-X5XUR0-F1
#
_cell.length_a   1.000
_cell.length_b   1.000
_cell.length_c   1.000
_cell.angle_alpha   90.00
_cell.angle_beta   90.00
_cell.angle_gamma   90.00
#
_symmetry.space_group_name_H-M   'P 1'
#
loop_
_entity.id
_entity.type
_entity.pdbx_description
1 polymer ?
#
loop_
_entity_poly.entity_id
_entity_poly.type
_entity_poly.pdbx_seq_one_letter_code
_entity_poly.pdbx_strand_id
1 'polypeptide(L)' 'MGVMEMQPGEVGSLSARIYNKVREGLIIGNFAPGDRLLMQDLAEQLGTSITPVREACLRLVSEQALELRSGRFAAVPD' A
#
# COMPACT_ATOMS: atom_id res chain seq x y z
N MET A 1 13.06 -28.14 15.99
CA MET A 1 12.04 -27.89 14.95
C MET A 1 11.20 -26.75 15.47
N GLY A 2 11.62 -25.52 15.19
CA GLY A 2 11.03 -24.32 15.78
C GLY A 2 9.62 -24.14 15.26
N VAL A 3 8.65 -24.18 16.16
CA VAL A 3 7.30 -23.74 15.89
C VAL A 3 7.38 -22.33 15.33
N MET A 4 6.97 -22.15 14.07
CA MET A 4 6.68 -20.81 13.57
C MET A 4 5.39 -20.41 14.25
N GLU A 5 5.52 -19.73 15.40
CA GLU A 5 4.43 -19.00 16.03
C GLU A 5 3.86 -18.05 14.98
N MET A 6 2.77 -18.48 14.33
CA MET A 6 1.92 -17.59 13.58
C MET A 6 1.31 -16.63 14.60
N GLN A 7 1.86 -15.43 14.65
CA GLN A 7 1.35 -14.36 15.48
C GLN A 7 -0.09 -14.08 15.03
N PRO A 8 -1.08 -14.00 15.95
CA PRO A 8 -2.47 -13.77 15.58
C PRO A 8 -2.65 -12.32 15.12
N GLY A 9 -2.31 -12.09 13.85
CA GLY A 9 -2.56 -10.88 13.06
C GLY A 9 -2.61 -11.16 11.54
N GLU A 10 -2.37 -12.42 11.15
CA GLU A 10 -2.13 -12.85 9.76
C GLU A 10 -3.35 -13.51 9.09
N VAL A 11 -4.55 -13.02 9.40
CA VAL A 11 -5.60 -12.95 8.37
C VAL A 11 -5.68 -11.48 7.97
N GLY A 12 -4.62 -11.00 7.33
CA GLY A 12 -4.35 -9.57 7.17
C GLY A 12 -5.56 -8.84 6.57
N SER A 13 -6.02 -7.80 7.27
CA SER A 13 -7.05 -6.87 6.80
C SER A 13 -6.83 -6.53 5.32
N LEU A 14 -7.91 -6.24 4.58
CA LEU A 14 -7.84 -5.87 3.16
C LEU A 14 -6.78 -4.79 2.90
N SER A 15 -6.58 -3.87 3.83
CA SER A 15 -5.49 -2.87 3.81
C SER A 15 -4.09 -3.47 3.84
N ALA A 16 -3.82 -4.53 4.61
CA ALA A 16 -2.52 -5.20 4.65
C ALA A 16 -2.19 -5.90 3.32
N ARG A 17 -3.20 -6.49 2.65
CA ARG A 17 -3.02 -7.10 1.31
C ARG A 17 -2.71 -6.04 0.26
N ILE A 18 -3.42 -4.90 0.30
CA ILE A 18 -3.19 -3.76 -0.59
C ILE A 18 -1.80 -3.19 -0.37
N TYR A 19 -1.40 -3.00 0.89
CA TYR A 19 -0.08 -2.52 1.27
C TYR A 19 1.02 -3.38 0.64
N ASN A 20 0.94 -4.71 0.80
CA ASN A 20 1.95 -5.62 0.26
C ASN A 20 2.04 -5.54 -1.26
N LYS A 21 0.89 -5.48 -1.96
CA LYS A 21 0.88 -5.33 -3.43
C LYS A 21 1.53 -4.03 -3.90
N VAL A 22 1.18 -2.90 -3.28
CA VAL A 22 1.74 -1.61 -3.69
C VAL A 22 3.23 -1.55 -3.36
N ARG A 23 3.64 -2.07 -2.18
CA ARG A 23 5.04 -2.19 -1.79
C ARG A 23 5.84 -3.03 -2.77
N GLU A 24 5.33 -4.20 -3.13
CA GLU A 24 5.97 -5.08 -4.11
C GLU A 24 6.12 -4.37 -5.47
N GLY A 25 5.07 -3.68 -5.92
CA GLY A 25 5.11 -2.85 -7.12
C GLY A 25 6.19 -1.75 -7.07
N LEU A 26 6.39 -1.11 -5.93
CA LEU A 26 7.47 -0.12 -5.75
C LEU A 26 8.85 -0.78 -5.84
N ILE A 27 9.03 -1.95 -5.23
CA ILE A 27 10.32 -2.67 -5.21
C ILE A 27 10.71 -3.17 -6.60
N ILE A 28 9.76 -3.67 -7.39
CA ILE A 28 10.04 -4.16 -8.74
C ILE A 28 10.10 -3.04 -9.79
N GLY A 29 9.89 -1.78 -9.40
CA GLY A 29 9.90 -0.63 -10.30
C GLY A 29 8.67 -0.51 -11.20
N ASN A 30 7.52 -1.05 -10.75
CA ASN A 30 6.24 -0.92 -11.46
C ASN A 30 5.65 0.50 -11.35
N PHE A 31 6.16 1.32 -10.42
CA PHE A 31 5.81 2.73 -10.30
C PHE A 31 7.07 3.57 -10.47
N ALA A 32 7.02 4.57 -11.34
CA ALA A 32 8.12 5.49 -11.55
C ALA A 32 8.18 6.55 -10.43
N PRO A 33 9.36 7.08 -10.10
CA PRO A 33 9.47 8.26 -9.24
C PRO A 33 8.59 9.40 -9.78
N GLY A 34 7.81 10.01 -8.90
CA GLY A 34 6.82 11.02 -9.27
C GLY A 34 5.46 10.47 -9.75
N ASP A 35 5.29 9.16 -9.91
CA ASP A 35 3.99 8.58 -10.29
C ASP A 35 2.95 8.87 -9.22
N ARG A 36 1.76 9.25 -9.68
CA ARG A 36 0.63 9.58 -8.81
C ARG A 36 -0.24 8.36 -8.60
N LEU A 37 -0.18 7.80 -7.39
CA LEU A 37 -1.06 6.75 -6.93
C LEU A 37 -2.34 7.34 -6.35
N LEU A 38 -3.39 7.36 -7.18
CA LEU A 38 -4.73 7.77 -6.78
C LEU A 38 -5.39 6.67 -5.94
N MET A 39 -5.86 7.01 -4.74
CA MET A 39 -6.51 6.03 -3.85
C MET A 39 -7.77 5.43 -4.48
N GLN A 40 -8.51 6.24 -5.24
CA GLN A 40 -9.69 5.80 -6.01
C GLN A 40 -9.31 4.79 -7.09
N ASP A 41 -8.22 5.02 -7.80
CA ASP A 41 -7.80 4.20 -8.94
C ASP A 41 -7.28 2.85 -8.44
N LEU A 42 -6.47 2.88 -7.37
CA LEU A 42 -6.06 1.68 -6.64
C LEU A 42 -7.27 0.91 -6.09
N ALA A 43 -8.29 1.60 -5.60
CA ALA A 43 -9.51 0.97 -5.09
C ALA A 43 -10.26 0.24 -6.21
N GLU A 44 -10.42 0.86 -7.38
CA GLU A 44 -11.05 0.26 -8.56
C GLU A 44 -10.23 -0.93 -9.10
N GLN A 45 -8.91 -0.77 -9.26
CA GLN A 45 -8.02 -1.83 -9.73
C GLN A 45 -8.00 -3.06 -8.81
N LEU A 46 -8.12 -2.84 -7.50
CA LEU A 46 -8.09 -3.89 -6.49
C LEU A 46 -9.49 -4.40 -6.12
N GLY A 47 -10.56 -3.84 -6.71
CA GLY A 47 -11.94 -4.22 -6.44
C GLY A 47 -12.36 -3.99 -4.99
N THR A 48 -11.88 -2.91 -4.38
CA THR A 48 -12.02 -2.59 -2.95
C THR A 48 -12.55 -1.17 -2.75
N SER A 49 -12.91 -0.84 -1.51
CA SER A 49 -13.22 0.54 -1.09
C SER A 49 -11.95 1.38 -0.90
N ILE A 50 -12.11 2.71 -0.93
CA ILE A 50 -11.02 3.68 -0.72
C ILE A 50 -10.44 3.60 0.70
N THR A 51 -11.25 3.27 1.72
CA THR A 51 -10.81 3.22 3.12
C THR A 51 -9.60 2.31 3.37
N PRO A 52 -9.62 1.01 3.00
CA PRO A 52 -8.46 0.13 3.19
C PRO A 52 -7.28 0.50 2.28
N VAL A 53 -7.52 1.09 1.11
CA VAL A 53 -6.44 1.62 0.25
C VAL A 53 -5.75 2.80 0.91
N ARG A 54 -6.52 3.72 1.49
CA ARG A 54 -5.99 4.89 2.19
C ARG A 54 -5.15 4.46 3.38
N GLU A 55 -5.60 3.49 4.17
CA GLU A 55 -4.80 2.93 5.27
C GLU A 55 -3.48 2.33 4.77
N ALA A 56 -3.53 1.55 3.69
CA ALA A 56 -2.35 0.96 3.08
C ALA A 56 -1.36 2.02 2.58
N CYS A 57 -1.85 3.03 1.85
CA CYS A 57 -1.05 4.15 1.37
C CYS A 57 -0.47 4.95 2.53
N LEU A 58 -1.24 5.26 3.56
CA LEU A 58 -0.75 6.00 4.74
C LEU A 58 0.36 5.24 5.46
N ARG A 59 0.25 3.92 5.54
CA ARG A 59 1.31 3.08 6.09
C ARG A 59 2.58 3.17 5.26
N LEU A 60 2.49 3.08 3.93
CA LEU A 60 3.64 3.28 3.02
C LEU A 60 4.25 4.68 3.15
N VAL A 61 3.41 5.69 3.38
CA VAL A 61 3.87 7.07 3.63
C VAL A 61 4.64 7.16 4.95
N SER A 62 4.15 6.50 6.01
CA SER A 62 4.84 6.43 7.29
C SER A 62 6.18 5.69 7.19
N GLU A 63 6.33 4.79 6.22
CA GLU A 63 7.56 4.05 5.93
C GLU A 63 8.45 4.77 4.90
N GLN A 64 8.10 6.00 4.49
CA GLN A 64 8.78 6.79 3.46
C GLN A 64 8.87 6.11 2.08
N ALA A 65 8.06 5.08 1.84
CA ALA A 65 7.96 4.41 0.54
C ALA A 65 7.10 5.21 -0.45
N LEU A 66 6.21 6.07 0.07
CA LEU A 66 5.37 6.99 -0.70
C LEU A 66 5.35 8.37 -0.03
N GLU A 67 5.03 9.41 -0.79
CA GLU A 67 4.77 10.75 -0.28
C GLU A 67 3.30 11.12 -0.43
N LEU A 68 2.63 11.44 0.67
CA LEU A 68 1.26 11.93 0.62
C LEU A 68 1.23 13.37 0.09
N ARG A 69 0.97 13.54 -1.20
CA ARG A 69 0.83 14.87 -1.83
C ARG A 69 -0.51 15.52 -1.52
N SER A 70 -1.56 14.74 -1.34
CA SER A 70 -2.89 15.20 -0.96
C SER A 70 -3.68 14.07 -0.33
N GLY A 71 -4.70 14.36 0.48
CA GLY A 71 -5.54 13.32 1.10
C GLY A 71 -6.27 12.37 0.14
N ARG A 72 -6.13 12.56 -1.18
CA ARG A 72 -6.70 11.77 -2.27
C ARG A 72 -5.67 10.94 -3.05
N PHE A 73 -4.38 11.28 -2.99
CA PHE A 73 -3.34 10.59 -3.74
C PHE A 73 -1.96 10.67 -3.07
N ALA A 74 -1.20 9.60 -3.22
CA ALA A 74 0.21 9.54 -2.87
C ALA A 74 1.06 9.59 -4.13
N ALA A 75 2.32 9.97 -4.01
CA ALA A 75 3.28 9.92 -5.10
C ALA A 75 4.49 9.07 -4.70
N VAL A 76 5.14 8.45 -5.67
CA VAL A 76 6.44 7.81 -5.44
C VAL A 76 7.49 8.92 -5.24
N PRO A 77 8.31 8.87 -4.17
CA PRO A 77 9.43 9.80 -4.00
C PRO A 77 10.46 9.67 -5.14
N ASP A 78 11.26 10.72 -5.34
CA ASP A 78 12.36 10.76 -6.32
C ASP A 78 13.59 9.96 -5.86
#